data_AF-T1AHS4-F1
#
_entry.id   AF-T1AHS4-F1
#
_cell.length_a   1.000
_cell.length_b   1.000
_cell.length_c   1.000
_cell.angle_alpha   90.00
_cell.angle_beta   90.00
_cell.angle_gamma   90.00
#
_symmetry.space_group_name_H-M   'P 1'
#
loop_
_entity.id
_entity.type
_entity.pdbx_description
1 polymer ?
#
loop_
_entity_poly.entity_id
_entity_poly.type
_entity_poly.pdbx_seq_one_letter_code
_entity_poly.pdbx_strand_id
1 'polypeptide(L)' 'ESAFAHKGGVHVHAIRKNSRAYEHIDPASVGNRQRILLSEHSGKSNLIEKARQYGISMDGESPEAEKILHR' A
#
# COMPACT_ATOMS: atom_id res chain seq x y z
N GLU A 1 -18.58 -5.01 0.74
CA GLU A 1 -17.71 -3.98 1.36
C GLU A 1 -16.39 -3.75 0.59
N SER A 2 -16.43 -3.62 -0.76
CA SER A 2 -15.21 -3.57 -1.58
C SER A 2 -15.23 -2.54 -2.71
N ALA A 3 -16.24 -1.66 -2.76
CA ALA A 3 -16.42 -0.71 -3.87
C ALA A 3 -15.26 0.28 -4.04
N PHE A 4 -14.52 0.56 -2.97
CA PHE A 4 -13.33 1.42 -2.96
C PHE A 4 -12.09 0.67 -2.44
N ALA A 5 -12.06 -0.65 -2.66
CA ALA A 5 -10.91 -1.49 -2.34
C ALA A 5 -10.00 -1.64 -3.56
N HIS A 6 -8.81 -1.05 -3.51
CA HIS A 6 -7.83 -1.10 -4.58
C HIS A 6 -6.78 -2.17 -4.29
N LYS A 7 -6.68 -3.21 -5.13
CA LYS A 7 -5.63 -4.24 -5.00
C LYS A 7 -4.33 -3.71 -5.61
N GLY A 8 -3.50 -3.14 -4.77
CA GLY A 8 -2.33 -2.37 -5.15
C GLY A 8 -1.03 -3.16 -5.02
N GLY A 9 -0.47 -3.53 -6.17
CA GLY A 9 0.96 -3.71 -6.36
C GLY A 9 1.62 -2.35 -6.68
N VAL A 10 2.44 -2.29 -7.74
CA VAL A 10 3.15 -1.07 -8.24
C VAL A 10 2.25 0.18 -8.40
N HIS A 11 0.94 0.00 -8.50
CA HIS A 11 -0.06 1.05 -8.73
C HIS A 11 -0.46 1.84 -7.46
N VAL A 12 -0.05 1.40 -6.26
CA VAL A 12 -0.32 2.15 -5.00
C VAL A 12 0.26 3.56 -5.06
N HIS A 13 1.43 3.70 -5.67
CA HIS A 13 2.09 5.00 -5.78
C HIS A 13 1.28 5.99 -6.63
N ALA A 14 0.62 5.51 -7.69
CA ALA A 14 -0.23 6.34 -8.54
C ALA A 14 -1.53 6.76 -7.82
N ILE A 15 -2.16 5.86 -7.06
CA ILE A 15 -3.38 6.15 -6.30
C ILE A 15 -3.11 7.16 -5.19
N ARG A 16 -1.96 7.08 -4.50
CA ARG A 16 -1.56 8.08 -3.50
C ARG A 16 -1.25 9.45 -4.11
N LYS A 17 -0.73 9.47 -5.34
CA LYS A 17 -0.39 10.72 -6.04
C LYS A 17 -1.63 11.38 -6.66
N ASN A 18 -2.61 10.59 -7.11
CA ASN A 18 -3.86 11.09 -7.64
C ASN A 18 -4.99 10.04 -7.52
N SER A 19 -5.72 10.07 -6.41
CA SER A 19 -6.84 9.16 -6.15
C SER A 19 -8.00 9.33 -7.14
N ARG A 20 -8.21 10.54 -7.65
CA ARG A 20 -9.28 10.86 -8.62
C ARG A 20 -9.12 10.17 -9.98
N ALA A 21 -7.93 9.68 -10.29
CA ALA A 21 -7.70 8.88 -11.50
C ALA A 21 -8.35 7.49 -11.41
N TYR A 22 -8.65 7.02 -10.20
CA TYR A 22 -9.17 5.67 -9.94
C TYR A 22 -10.49 5.68 -9.13
N GLU A 23 -10.91 6.84 -8.65
CA GLU A 23 -12.14 7.04 -7.90
C GLU A 23 -12.96 8.17 -8.55
N HIS A 24 -14.12 7.81 -9.10
CA HIS A 24 -15.03 8.78 -9.73
C HIS A 24 -15.63 9.78 -8.72
N ILE A 25 -15.79 9.36 -7.45
CA ILE A 25 -16.34 10.15 -6.35
C ILE A 25 -15.57 9.87 -5.06
N ASP A 26 -15.61 10.81 -4.10
CA ASP A 26 -15.01 10.62 -2.78
C ASP A 26 -15.75 9.50 -2.02
N PRO A 27 -15.07 8.43 -1.57
CA PRO A 27 -15.69 7.37 -0.77
C PRO A 27 -16.42 7.89 0.47
N ALA A 28 -15.92 8.95 1.12
CA ALA A 28 -16.53 9.52 2.31
C ALA A 28 -17.91 10.14 2.03
N SER A 29 -18.14 10.63 0.81
CA SER A 29 -19.42 11.23 0.40
C SER A 29 -20.59 10.23 0.43
N VAL A 30 -20.28 8.94 0.36
CA VAL A 30 -21.27 7.84 0.41
C VAL A 30 -21.13 7.00 1.69
N GLY A 31 -20.46 7.54 2.72
CA GLY A 31 -20.25 6.85 4.00
C GLY A 31 -19.27 5.66 3.92
N ASN A 32 -18.43 5.61 2.89
CA ASN A 32 -17.45 4.57 2.68
C ASN A 32 -16.03 5.08 2.95
N ARG A 33 -15.04 4.18 2.88
CA ARG A 33 -13.63 4.52 3.08
C ARG A 33 -12.76 3.86 2.02
N GLN A 34 -11.76 4.60 1.56
CA GLN A 34 -10.74 4.06 0.68
C GLN A 34 -9.94 2.98 1.42
N ARG A 35 -9.76 1.82 0.78
CA ARG A 35 -8.93 0.74 1.31
C ARG A 35 -7.96 0.28 0.23
N ILE A 36 -6.67 0.27 0.56
CA ILE A 36 -5.64 -0.25 -0.35
C ILE A 36 -5.25 -1.65 0.15
N LEU A 37 -5.59 -2.66 -0.64
CA LEU A 37 -5.20 -4.04 -0.43
C LEU A 37 -3.80 -4.24 -1.02
N LEU A 38 -2.81 -4.42 -0.16
CA LEU A 38 -1.43 -4.66 -0.57
C LEU A 38 -1.30 -6.10 -1.09
N SER A 39 -0.84 -6.27 -2.33
CA SER A 39 -0.60 -7.61 -2.92
C SER A 39 0.82 -8.11 -2.61
N GLU A 40 1.03 -9.42 -2.52
CA GLU A 40 2.31 -10.12 -2.28
C GLU A 40 3.54 -9.49 -2.99
N HIS A 41 3.38 -9.02 -4.23
CA HIS A 41 4.46 -8.38 -5.01
C HIS A 41 4.88 -6.97 -4.54
N SER A 42 4.16 -6.36 -3.60
CA SER A 42 4.48 -5.05 -3.02
C SER A 42 5.27 -5.15 -1.71
N GLY A 43 5.58 -6.37 -1.27
CA GLY A 43 6.10 -6.61 0.07
C GLY A 43 7.35 -5.78 0.39
N LYS A 44 8.36 -5.74 -0.49
CA LYS A 44 9.66 -5.09 -0.21
C LYS A 44 9.49 -3.58 0.02
N SER A 45 8.80 -2.89 -0.89
CA SER A 45 8.55 -1.45 -0.77
C SER A 45 7.64 -1.09 0.41
N ASN A 46 6.64 -1.92 0.71
CA ASN A 46 5.74 -1.70 1.85
C ASN A 46 6.42 -1.94 3.19
N LEU A 47 7.30 -2.93 3.27
CA LEU A 47 8.03 -3.23 4.50
C LEU A 47 8.95 -2.06 4.85
N ILE A 48 9.64 -1.49 3.86
CA ILE A 48 10.45 -0.27 4.03
C ILE A 48 9.56 0.91 4.45
N GLU A 49 8.41 1.10 3.82
CA GLU A 49 7.50 2.19 4.17
C GLU A 49 6.97 2.08 5.60
N LYS A 50 6.59 0.87 6.01
CA LYS A 50 6.07 0.60 7.35
C LYS A 50 7.17 0.70 8.40
N ALA A 51 8.36 0.20 8.13
CA ALA A 51 9.54 0.38 8.98
C ALA A 51 9.83 1.87 9.20
N ARG A 52 9.75 2.69 8.15
CA ARG A 52 9.92 4.15 8.23
C ARG A 52 8.88 4.82 9.13
N GLN A 53 7.63 4.37 9.13
CA GLN A 53 6.59 4.88 10.02
C GLN A 53 6.90 4.62 11.51
N TYR A 54 7.66 3.55 11.80
CA TYR A 54 8.13 3.23 13.15
C TYR A 54 9.54 3.81 13.45
N GLY A 55 10.08 4.64 12.56
CA GLY A 55 11.43 5.21 12.70
C GLY A 55 12.57 4.20 12.47
N ILE A 56 12.27 3.03 11.91
CA ILE A 56 13.24 1.98 11.62
C ILE A 56 13.81 2.22 10.22
N SER A 57 15.10 2.48 10.14
CA SER A 57 15.82 2.47 8.86
C SER A 57 16.05 1.02 8.46
N MET A 58 15.45 0.62 7.34
CA MET A 58 15.47 -0.76 6.89
C MET A 58 15.86 -0.77 5.41
N ASP A 59 16.92 -1.48 5.08
CA ASP A 59 17.31 -1.70 3.70
C ASP A 59 16.44 -2.81 3.13
N GLY A 60 15.81 -2.54 1.98
CA GLY A 60 14.96 -3.52 1.33
C GLY A 60 15.71 -4.79 0.98
N GLU A 61 17.00 -4.68 0.64
CA GLU A 61 17.86 -5.79 0.20
C GLU A 61 18.49 -6.57 1.35
N SER A 62 18.17 -6.23 2.60
CA SER A 62 18.71 -6.94 3.74
C SER A 62 18.12 -8.37 3.84
N PRO A 63 18.90 -9.37 4.26
CA PRO A 63 18.42 -10.74 4.48
C PRO A 63 17.23 -10.82 5.45
N GLU A 64 17.15 -9.88 6.39
CA GLU A 64 16.07 -9.75 7.37
C GLU A 64 14.77 -9.30 6.71
N ALA A 65 14.84 -8.35 5.77
CA ALA A 65 13.71 -7.93 4.97
C ALA A 65 13.17 -9.09 4.12
N GLU A 66 14.04 -9.86 3.45
CA GLU A 66 13.64 -11.06 2.71
C GLU A 66 12.96 -12.11 3.60
N LYS A 67 13.48 -12.35 4.80
CA LYS A 67 12.85 -13.27 5.76
C LYS A 67 11.44 -12.87 6.18
N ILE A 68 11.19 -11.56 6.31
CA ILE A 68 9.86 -11.04 6.66
C ILE A 68 8.89 -11.13 5.47
N LEU A 69 9.41 -11.05 4.24
CA LEU A 69 8.64 -11.09 3.00
C LEU A 69 8.23 -12.51 2.58
N HIS A 70 9.04 -13.51 2.91
CA HIS A 70 8.83 -14.91 2.55
C HIS A 70 8.18 -15.74 3.67
N ARG A 71 7.53 -15.11 4.64
CA ARG A 71 6.88 -15.75 5.79
C ARG A 71 5.37 -15.54 5.76
#